data_AF-A0A4W2BPU8-F1
#
_entry.id   AF-A0A4W2BPU8-F1
#
_cell.length_a   1.000
_cell.length_b   1.000
_cell.length_c   1.000
_cell.angle_alpha   90.00
_cell.angle_beta   90.00
_cell.angle_gamma   90.00
#
_symmetry.space_group_name_H-M   'P 1'
#
loop_
_entity.id
_entity.type
_entity.pdbx_description
1 polymer ?
#
loop_
_entity_poly.entity_id
_entity_poly.type
_entity_poly.pdbx_seq_one_letter_code
_entity_poly.pdbx_strand_id
1 'polypeptide(L)' 'MKRKVIACSGGCEAFVDTGTALIKGPRRLVNNIQKLIGATSRALHFMFCGNILPSITFTINGINYPVPARAYILKVRGQH' A
#
# COMPACT_ATOMS: atom_id res chain seq x y z
N MET A 1 -13.13 -14.52 3.23
CA MET A 1 -12.69 -13.18 3.68
C MET A 1 -13.42 -12.12 2.86
N LYS A 2 -14.14 -11.18 3.49
CA LYS A 2 -14.83 -10.10 2.77
C LYS A 2 -13.81 -9.06 2.31
N ARG A 3 -13.80 -8.72 1.01
CA ARG A 3 -12.99 -7.60 0.48
C ARG A 3 -13.53 -6.29 1.04
N LYS A 4 -12.66 -5.47 1.62
CA LYS A 4 -13.01 -4.13 2.12
C LYS A 4 -12.38 -3.09 1.19
N VAL A 5 -13.20 -2.22 0.62
CA VAL A 5 -12.70 -1.05 -0.12
C VAL A 5 -12.19 -0.05 0.91
N ILE A 6 -10.89 0.25 0.87
CA ILE A 6 -10.20 1.10 1.85
C ILE A 6 -9.77 2.46 1.29
N ALA A 7 -9.82 2.62 -0.04
CA ALA A 7 -9.51 3.83 -0.78
C ALA A 7 -10.25 3.82 -2.12
N CYS A 8 -10.40 5.00 -2.74
CA CYS A 8 -10.95 5.13 -4.12
C CYS A 8 -12.36 4.51 -4.29
N SER A 9 -13.25 4.64 -3.28
CA SER A 9 -14.56 3.98 -3.29
C SER A 9 -15.54 4.49 -4.36
N GLY A 10 -15.36 5.73 -4.83
CA GLY A 10 -16.13 6.31 -5.94
C GLY A 10 -15.41 6.28 -7.28
N GLY A 11 -14.28 5.56 -7.37
CA GLY A 11 -13.34 5.72 -8.49
C GLY A 11 -12.37 6.89 -8.26
N CYS A 12 -11.29 6.88 -9.03
CA CYS A 12 -10.22 7.86 -9.03
C CYS A 12 -9.32 7.63 -10.24
N GLU A 13 -8.56 8.64 -10.63
CA GLU A 13 -7.51 8.51 -11.63
C GLU A 13 -6.22 7.94 -11.02
N ALA A 14 -5.44 7.26 -11.86
CA ALA A 14 -4.12 6.78 -11.53
C ALA A 14 -3.18 7.00 -12.72
N PHE A 15 -1.90 7.26 -12.43
CA PHE A 15 -0.84 7.40 -13.43
C PHE A 15 0.13 6.21 -13.30
N VAL A 16 0.53 5.64 -14.45
CA VAL A 16 1.58 4.63 -14.50
C VAL A 16 2.89 5.34 -14.83
N ASP A 17 3.73 5.54 -13.81
CA ASP A 17 4.95 6.33 -13.90
C ASP A 17 6.17 5.50 -13.51
N THR A 18 6.94 5.06 -14.50
CA THR A 18 8.20 4.32 -14.29
C THR A 18 9.31 5.18 -13.67
N GLY A 19 9.15 6.50 -13.65
CA GLY A 19 10.07 7.44 -13.01
C GLY A 19 9.85 7.62 -11.50
N THR A 20 8.77 7.05 -10.94
CA THR A 20 8.49 7.11 -9.50
C THR A 20 8.83 5.79 -8.79
N ALA A 21 9.62 5.86 -7.71
CA ALA A 21 10.06 4.66 -6.97
C ALA A 21 8.98 3.98 -6.09
N LEU A 22 7.95 4.71 -5.66
CA LEU A 22 6.94 4.24 -4.69
C LEU A 22 5.52 4.44 -5.22
N ILE A 23 4.58 3.61 -4.77
CA ILE A 23 3.16 3.87 -5.00
C ILE A 23 2.73 5.10 -4.20
N LYS A 24 2.26 6.14 -4.88
CA LYS A 24 1.83 7.40 -4.29
C LYS A 24 0.31 7.56 -4.38
N GLY A 25 -0.25 8.35 -3.45
CA GLY A 25 -1.66 8.70 -3.44
C GLY A 25 -1.97 9.81 -2.43
N PRO A 26 -3.23 10.27 -2.35
CA PRO A 26 -3.63 11.32 -1.42
C PRO A 26 -3.26 10.98 0.03
N ARG A 27 -2.62 11.92 0.74
CA ARG A 27 -2.07 11.72 2.10
C ARG A 27 -3.08 11.10 3.06
N ARG A 28 -4.34 11.56 3.04
CA ARG A 28 -5.42 11.02 3.89
C ARG A 28 -5.67 9.53 3.63
N LEU A 29 -5.69 9.10 2.36
CA LEU A 29 -5.93 7.71 1.98
C LEU A 29 -4.73 6.83 2.34
N VAL A 30 -3.51 7.29 2.03
CA VAL A 30 -2.28 6.58 2.38
C VAL A 30 -2.19 6.40 3.90
N ASN A 31 -2.44 7.45 4.68
CA ASN A 31 -2.42 7.35 6.15
C ASN A 31 -3.43 6.32 6.69
N ASN A 32 -4.61 6.22 6.10
CA ASN A 32 -5.59 5.21 6.49
C ASN A 32 -5.08 3.79 6.19
N ILE A 33 -4.48 3.57 5.03
CA ILE A 33 -3.87 2.28 4.66
C ILE A 33 -2.75 1.92 5.64
N GLN A 34 -1.86 2.88 5.93
CA GLN A 34 -0.73 2.67 6.84
C GLN A 34 -1.18 2.28 8.26
N LYS A 35 -2.22 2.96 8.79
CA LYS A 35 -2.85 2.60 10.07
C LYS A 35 -3.45 1.19 10.04
N LEU A 36 -4.11 0.81 8.95
CA LEU A 36 -4.73 -0.51 8.80
C LEU A 36 -3.70 -1.65 8.78
N ILE A 37 -2.53 -1.43 8.19
CA ILE A 37 -1.45 -2.43 8.15
C ILE A 37 -0.51 -2.35 9.36
N GLY A 38 -0.80 -1.48 10.34
CA GLY A 38 0.00 -1.34 11.56
C GLY A 38 1.37 -0.70 11.34
N ALA A 39 1.51 0.14 10.31
CA ALA A 39 2.75 0.87 10.06
C ALA A 39 2.81 2.17 10.88
N THR A 40 3.98 2.45 11.45
CA THR A 40 4.22 3.68 12.21
C THR A 40 4.78 4.77 11.30
N SER A 41 4.19 5.95 11.38
CA SER A 41 4.63 7.13 10.62
C SER A 41 5.98 7.65 11.13
N ARG A 42 7.06 7.36 10.41
CA ARG A 42 8.35 8.09 10.47
C ARG A 42 8.60 8.75 9.10
N ALA A 43 9.85 9.04 8.73
CA ALA A 43 10.18 9.57 7.38
C ALA A 43 9.76 8.61 6.25
N LEU A 44 9.87 7.30 6.50
CA LEU A 44 9.32 6.21 5.72
C LEU A 44 8.45 5.38 6.68
N HIS A 45 7.29 4.90 6.26
CA HIS A 45 6.43 4.12 7.16
C HIS A 45 7.08 2.77 7.44
N PHE A 46 7.33 2.44 8.71
CA PHE A 46 8.02 1.23 9.12
C PHE A 46 7.10 0.26 9.87
N MET A 47 7.43 -1.03 9.79
CA MET A 47 6.75 -2.11 10.50
C MET A 47 7.70 -3.29 10.75
N PHE A 48 7.32 -4.18 11.66
CA PHE A 48 8.10 -5.37 11.99
C PHE A 48 7.96 -6.45 10.91
N CYS A 49 9.08 -7.04 10.46
CA CYS A 49 9.09 -8.01 9.36
C CYS A 49 8.31 -9.32 9.66
N GLY A 50 8.02 -9.60 10.93
CA GLY A 50 7.22 -10.76 11.34
C GLY A 50 5.71 -10.60 11.13
N ASN A 51 5.24 -9.42 10.74
CA ASN A 51 3.81 -9.16 10.56
C ASN A 51 3.29 -9.84 9.29
N ILE A 52 2.18 -10.58 9.40
CA ILE A 52 1.43 -11.09 8.26
C ILE A 52 0.57 -9.94 7.73
N LEU A 53 0.81 -9.54 6.48
CA LEU A 53 0.09 -8.42 5.86
C LEU A 53 -0.83 -8.89 4.74
N PRO A 54 -1.97 -8.22 4.53
CA PRO A 54 -2.90 -8.56 3.47
C PRO A 54 -2.33 -8.24 2.09
N SER A 55 -2.85 -8.88 1.04
CA SER A 55 -2.63 -8.37 -0.32
C SER A 55 -3.45 -7.09 -0.54
N ILE A 56 -2.87 -6.09 -1.20
CA ILE A 56 -3.59 -4.90 -1.66
C ILE A 56 -4.11 -5.23 -3.07
N THR A 57 -5.37 -4.97 -3.38
CA THR A 57 -5.90 -5.16 -4.74
C THR A 57 -6.19 -3.79 -5.35
N PHE A 58 -5.57 -3.51 -6.48
CA PHE A 58 -5.95 -2.38 -7.32
C PHE A 58 -6.98 -2.88 -8.34
N THR A 59 -8.17 -2.29 -8.35
CA THR A 59 -9.16 -2.56 -9.38
C THR A 59 -9.09 -1.44 -10.41
N ILE A 60 -8.62 -1.76 -11.61
CA ILE A 60 -8.47 -0.79 -12.71
C ILE A 60 -9.39 -1.25 -13.83
N ASN A 61 -10.35 -0.40 -14.20
CA ASN A 61 -11.36 -0.71 -15.21
C ASN A 61 -12.06 -2.07 -14.99
N GLY A 62 -12.41 -2.38 -13.74
CA GLY A 62 -13.05 -3.64 -13.34
C GLY A 62 -12.13 -4.86 -13.24
N ILE A 63 -10.86 -4.74 -13.67
CA ILE A 63 -9.87 -5.82 -13.59
C ILE A 63 -9.11 -5.72 -12.27
N ASN A 64 -8.98 -6.85 -11.56
CA ASN A 64 -8.27 -6.91 -10.27
C ASN A 64 -6.79 -7.23 -10.46
N TYR A 65 -5.94 -6.38 -9.92
CA TYR A 65 -4.49 -6.53 -9.86
C TYR A 65 -4.06 -6.71 -8.40
N PRO A 66 -3.94 -7.96 -7.91
CA PRO A 66 -3.51 -8.23 -6.55
C PRO A 66 -1.99 -7.99 -6.41
N VAL A 67 -1.62 -7.19 -5.42
CA VAL A 67 -0.25 -6.89 -5.04
C VAL A 67 0.00 -7.56 -3.68
N PRO A 68 0.76 -8.66 -3.63
CA PRO A 68 1.05 -9.37 -2.39
C PRO A 68 1.95 -8.53 -1.48
N ALA A 69 1.94 -8.81 -0.18
CA ALA A 69 2.76 -8.12 0.82
C ALA A 69 4.23 -7.94 0.40
N ARG A 70 4.83 -9.00 -0.13
CA ARG A 70 6.22 -9.00 -0.61
C ARG A 70 6.52 -7.99 -1.73
N ALA A 71 5.50 -7.50 -2.44
CA ALA A 71 5.64 -6.58 -3.57
C ALA A 71 5.46 -5.10 -3.17
N TYR A 72 4.83 -4.81 -2.03
CA TYR A 72 4.65 -3.43 -1.55
C TYR A 72 5.43 -3.12 -0.25
N ILE A 73 6.10 -4.11 0.33
CA ILE A 73 7.00 -3.92 1.48
C ILE A 73 8.45 -3.94 1.02
N LEU A 74 9.17 -2.87 1.33
CA LEU A 74 10.60 -2.77 1.12
C LEU A 74 11.33 -3.28 2.37
N LYS A 75 12.10 -4.36 2.23
CA LYS A 75 12.97 -4.86 3.29
C LYS A 75 14.25 -4.03 3.30
N VAL A 76 14.32 -3.06 4.21
CA VAL A 76 15.57 -2.37 4.52
C VAL A 76 16.37 -3.20 5.52
N ARG A 77 17.67 -3.41 5.27
CA ARG A 77 18.55 -3.92 6.33
C ARG A 77 18.74 -2.76 7.31
N GLY A 78 18.50 -2.99 8.59
CA GLY A 78 18.94 -2.04 9.61
C GLY A 78 20.46 -1.91 9.47
N GLN A 79 20.94 -0.72 9.12
CA GLN A 79 22.32 -0.37 9.45
C GLN A 79 22.37 -0.34 10.97
N HIS A 80 22.98 -1.36 11.55
CA HIS A 80 23.66 -1.19 12.82
C HIS A 80 24.88 -0.31 12.58
#